data_AF-A0A2W5ZYS0-F1
#
_entry.id   AF-A0A2W5ZYS0-F1
#
_cell.length_a   1.000
_cell.length_b   1.000
_cell.length_c   1.000
_cell.angle_alpha   90.00
_cell.angle_beta   90.00
_cell.angle_gamma   90.00
#
_symmetry.space_group_name_H-M   'P 1'
#
loop_
_entity.id
_entity.type
_entity.pdbx_description
1 polymer ?
#
loop_
_entity_poly.entity_id
_entity_poly.type
_entity_poly.pdbx_seq_one_letter_code
_entity_poly.pdbx_strand_id
1 'polypeptide(L)'
;MDVLLTIAFYVCAGLALAGALSSALLPGASPWRPLALLALAVGTAGVLAALSAGFAALVTLVCLGTVAVLLSGPRATAAAVGAVREHRRLAQVGALAAAALFVTLAYAAVRGDFVRGTYPGGWFGAAFLGRLLFTRDAVAMQAVAFALLIGLTGVAVRAQGGR
;
A
#
# COMPACT_ATOMS: atom_id res chain seq x y z
N MET A 1 -0.34 -26.42 -5.64
CA MET A 1 -1.21 -25.27 -5.97
C MET A 1 -1.94 -25.62 -7.25
N ASP A 2 -3.26 -25.50 -7.28
CA ASP A 2 -4.03 -25.68 -8.50
C ASP A 2 -3.64 -24.63 -9.54
N VAL A 3 -3.59 -25.03 -10.81
CA VAL A 3 -3.24 -24.16 -11.94
C VAL A 3 -4.10 -22.88 -11.95
N LEU A 4 -5.37 -23.01 -11.58
CA LEU A 4 -6.31 -21.89 -11.47
C LEU A 4 -5.87 -20.84 -10.43
N LEU A 5 -5.39 -21.27 -9.25
CA LEU A 5 -4.93 -20.37 -8.19
C LEU A 5 -3.66 -19.63 -8.62
N THR A 6 -2.76 -20.33 -9.33
CA THR A 6 -1.54 -19.73 -9.90
C THR A 6 -1.88 -18.66 -10.94
N ILE A 7 -2.83 -18.94 -11.84
CA ILE A 7 -3.29 -17.97 -12.83
C ILE A 7 -3.92 -16.76 -12.13
N ALA A 8 -4.84 -16.98 -11.18
CA ALA A 8 -5.47 -15.91 -10.42
C ALA A 8 -4.45 -15.03 -9.69
N PHE A 9 -3.44 -15.65 -9.07
CA PHE A 9 -2.33 -14.95 -8.42
C PHE A 9 -1.57 -14.04 -9.40
N TYR A 10 -1.17 -14.55 -10.58
CA TYR A 10 -0.45 -13.76 -11.57
C TYR A 10 -1.29 -12.62 -12.16
N VAL A 11 -2.59 -12.85 -12.38
CA VAL A 11 -3.50 -11.80 -12.84
C VAL A 11 -3.64 -10.69 -11.79
N CYS A 12 -3.83 -11.04 -10.52
CA CYS A 12 -3.89 -10.07 -9.42
C CYS A 12 -2.57 -9.33 -9.23
N ALA A 13 -1.43 -10.02 -9.34
CA ALA A 13 -0.11 -9.41 -9.26
C ALA A 13 0.15 -8.45 -10.43
N GLY A 14 -0.22 -8.83 -11.64
CA GLY A 14 -0.16 -7.97 -12.82
C GLY A 14 -1.03 -6.73 -12.68
N LEU A 15 -2.26 -6.89 -12.17
CA LEU A 15 -3.17 -5.77 -11.90
C LEU A 15 -2.61 -4.82 -10.84
N ALA A 16 -2.01 -5.35 -9.77
CA ALA A 16 -1.36 -4.55 -8.74
C ALA A 16 -0.18 -3.74 -9.31
N LEU A 17 0.67 -4.37 -10.12
CA LEU A 17 1.83 -3.73 -10.74
C LEU A 17 1.39 -2.62 -11.71
N ALA A 18 0.39 -2.90 -12.55
CA ALA A 18 -0.19 -1.94 -13.47
C ALA A 18 -0.82 -0.75 -12.73
N GLY A 19 -1.56 -1.00 -11.63
CA GLY A 19 -2.12 0.02 -10.76
C GLY A 19 -1.06 0.91 -10.10
N ALA A 20 0.01 0.31 -9.57
CA ALA A 20 1.14 1.06 -9.00
C ALA A 20 1.83 1.95 -10.05
N LEU A 21 2.21 1.37 -11.19
CA LEU A 21 2.88 2.08 -12.28
C LEU A 21 2.03 3.23 -12.81
N SER A 22 0.77 2.97 -13.11
CA SER A 22 -0.16 4.02 -13.57
C SER A 22 -0.31 5.11 -12.52
N SER A 23 -0.46 4.78 -11.23
CA SER A 23 -0.56 5.80 -10.18
C SER A 23 0.69 6.69 -10.05
N ALA A 24 1.87 6.15 -10.36
CA ALA A 24 3.15 6.85 -10.30
C ALA A 24 3.42 7.70 -11.55
N LEU A 25 3.01 7.22 -12.73
CA LEU A 25 3.21 7.88 -14.02
C LEU A 25 2.15 8.95 -14.31
N LEU A 26 0.96 8.84 -13.71
CA LEU A 26 -0.12 9.77 -13.98
C LEU A 26 0.12 11.14 -13.32
N PRO A 27 -0.04 12.25 -14.07
CA PRO A 27 0.03 13.60 -13.52
C PRO A 27 -0.92 13.78 -12.34
N GLY A 28 -0.52 14.58 -11.34
CA GLY A 28 -1.26 14.77 -10.09
C GLY A 28 -2.69 15.31 -10.21
N ALA A 29 -3.06 15.83 -11.39
CA ALA A 29 -4.41 16.31 -11.69
C ALA A 29 -5.25 15.33 -12.55
N SER A 30 -4.72 14.15 -12.90
CA SER A 30 -5.43 13.22 -13.78
C SER A 30 -6.59 12.52 -13.07
N PRO A 31 -7.82 12.55 -13.63
CA PRO A 31 -8.99 11.90 -13.05
C PRO A 31 -8.87 10.37 -13.00
N TRP A 32 -7.90 9.80 -13.71
CA TRP A 32 -7.65 8.36 -13.80
C TRP A 32 -6.77 7.80 -12.66
N ARG A 33 -6.14 8.69 -11.88
CA ARG A 33 -5.27 8.31 -10.75
C ARG A 33 -6.00 7.59 -9.60
N PRO A 34 -7.21 7.97 -9.17
CA PRO A 34 -7.96 7.16 -8.19
C PRO A 34 -8.31 5.76 -8.73
N LEU A 35 -8.58 5.63 -10.03
CA LEU A 35 -8.84 4.33 -10.66
C LEU A 35 -7.59 3.43 -10.63
N ALA A 36 -6.41 3.99 -10.90
CA ALA A 36 -5.13 3.29 -10.77
C ALA A 36 -4.86 2.81 -9.33
N LEU A 37 -5.18 3.63 -8.33
CA LEU A 37 -5.07 3.26 -6.91
C LEU A 37 -6.08 2.18 -6.51
N LEU A 38 -7.28 2.19 -7.08
CA LEU A 38 -8.24 1.09 -6.89
C LEU A 38 -7.75 -0.21 -7.53
N ALA A 39 -7.19 -0.16 -8.74
CA ALA A 39 -6.58 -1.33 -9.36
C ALA A 39 -5.44 -1.90 -8.52
N LEU A 40 -4.61 -1.04 -7.91
CA LEU A 40 -3.58 -1.43 -6.95
C LEU A 40 -4.19 -2.09 -5.70
N ALA A 41 -5.23 -1.49 -5.12
CA ALA A 41 -5.91 -2.01 -3.94
C ALA A 41 -6.52 -3.40 -4.20
N VAL A 42 -7.22 -3.57 -5.32
CA VAL A 42 -7.85 -4.83 -5.71
C VAL A 42 -6.80 -5.89 -6.03
N GLY A 43 -5.74 -5.53 -6.77
CA GLY A 43 -4.66 -6.46 -7.11
C GLY A 43 -3.92 -6.96 -5.87
N THR A 44 -3.56 -6.06 -4.95
CA THR A 44 -2.88 -6.42 -3.69
C THR A 44 -3.76 -7.26 -2.76
N ALA A 45 -5.04 -6.89 -2.62
CA ALA A 45 -6.00 -7.69 -1.85
C ALA A 45 -6.19 -9.09 -2.46
N GLY A 46 -6.24 -9.20 -3.79
CA GLY A 46 -6.35 -10.48 -4.50
C GLY A 46 -5.14 -11.39 -4.29
N VAL A 47 -3.93 -10.82 -4.33
CA VAL A 47 -2.68 -11.55 -4.01
C VAL A 47 -2.69 -12.07 -2.56
N LEU A 48 -3.10 -11.23 -1.60
CA LEU A 48 -3.21 -11.64 -0.19
C LEU A 48 -4.27 -12.72 0.02
N ALA A 49 -5.40 -12.63 -0.67
CA ALA A 49 -6.45 -13.65 -0.63
C ALA A 49 -5.95 -15.00 -1.19
N ALA A 50 -5.19 -14.98 -2.29
CA ALA A 50 -4.59 -16.18 -2.87
C ALA A 50 -3.52 -16.84 -1.95
N LEU A 51 -2.94 -16.07 -1.04
CA LEU A 51 -2.00 -16.54 -0.01
C LEU A 51 -2.70 -16.99 1.30
N SER A 52 -4.03 -17.14 1.29
CA SER A 52 -4.86 -17.45 2.48
C SER A 52 -4.83 -16.39 3.58
N ALA A 53 -4.41 -15.16 3.28
CA ALA A 53 -4.39 -14.03 4.21
C ALA A 53 -5.67 -13.18 4.11
N GLY A 54 -6.84 -13.79 4.31
CA GLY A 54 -8.15 -13.16 4.06
C GLY A 54 -8.42 -11.88 4.88
N PHE A 55 -8.03 -11.86 6.16
CA PHE A 55 -8.17 -10.65 6.99
C PHE A 55 -7.29 -9.50 6.49
N ALA A 56 -6.03 -9.79 6.14
CA ALA A 56 -5.12 -8.79 5.59
C ALA A 56 -5.63 -8.25 4.25
N ALA A 57 -6.16 -9.12 3.39
CA ALA A 57 -6.77 -8.74 2.12
C ALA A 57 -7.89 -7.70 2.34
N LEU A 58 -8.82 -7.94 3.26
CA LEU A 58 -9.89 -6.99 3.58
C LEU A 58 -9.35 -5.67 4.12
N VAL A 59 -8.41 -5.71 5.07
CA VAL A 59 -7.82 -4.48 5.63
C VAL A 59 -7.11 -3.67 4.54
N THR A 60 -6.33 -4.32 3.68
CA THR A 60 -5.67 -3.63 2.57
C THR A 60 -6.67 -3.03 1.58
N LEU A 61 -7.74 -3.74 1.26
CA LEU A 61 -8.78 -3.25 0.35
C LEU A 61 -9.49 -2.02 0.93
N VAL A 62 -9.83 -2.04 2.22
CA VAL A 62 -10.49 -0.92 2.89
C VAL A 62 -9.53 0.27 3.01
N CYS A 63 -8.30 0.07 3.49
CA CYS A 63 -7.34 1.16 3.66
C CYS A 63 -6.91 1.78 2.33
N LEU A 64 -6.50 0.98 1.34
CA LEU A 64 -6.10 1.52 0.03
C LEU A 64 -7.31 2.04 -0.76
N GLY A 65 -8.47 1.38 -0.64
CA GLY A 65 -9.71 1.82 -1.28
C GLY A 65 -10.18 3.18 -0.74
N THR A 66 -10.18 3.36 0.58
CA THR A 66 -10.50 4.66 1.19
C THR A 66 -9.51 5.74 0.78
N VAL A 67 -8.20 5.45 0.77
CA VAL A 67 -7.18 6.39 0.27
C VAL A 67 -7.46 6.79 -1.18
N ALA A 68 -7.78 5.83 -2.06
CA ALA A 68 -8.12 6.10 -3.45
C ALA A 68 -9.35 7.03 -3.57
N VAL A 69 -10.37 6.82 -2.74
CA VAL A 69 -11.57 7.67 -2.69
C VAL A 69 -11.24 9.06 -2.17
N LEU A 70 -10.48 9.18 -1.07
CA LEU A 70 -10.08 10.47 -0.50
C LEU A 70 -9.23 11.30 -1.48
N LEU A 71 -8.36 10.66 -2.27
CA LEU A 71 -7.52 11.33 -3.27
C LEU A 71 -8.27 11.72 -4.56
N SER A 72 -9.50 11.26 -4.76
CA SER A 72 -10.32 11.67 -5.91
C SER A 72 -10.92 13.08 -5.74
N GLY A 73 -10.80 13.69 -4.55
CA GLY A 73 -11.36 15.00 -4.24
C GLY A 73 -10.61 16.19 -4.91
N PRO A 74 -11.33 17.26 -5.28
CA PRO A 74 -10.78 18.43 -6.01
C PRO A 74 -9.72 19.24 -5.24
N ARG A 75 -9.57 19.02 -3.93
CA ARG A 75 -8.51 19.65 -3.11
C ARG A 75 -7.15 18.95 -3.25
N ALA A 76 -7.13 17.67 -3.60
CA ALA A 76 -5.89 16.90 -3.77
C ALA A 76 -5.17 17.27 -5.07
N THR A 77 -5.93 17.59 -6.12
CA THR A 77 -5.39 17.99 -7.44
C THR A 77 -4.76 19.38 -7.40
N ALA A 78 -5.33 20.34 -6.65
CA ALA A 78 -4.79 21.69 -6.50
C ALA A 78 -3.43 21.74 -5.78
N ALA A 79 -3.24 20.92 -4.74
CA ALA A 79 -1.96 20.84 -4.02
C ALA A 79 -0.84 20.19 -4.85
N ALA A 80 -1.19 19.32 -5.80
CA ALA A 80 -0.23 18.63 -6.64
C ALA A 80 0.37 19.52 -7.75
N VAL A 81 -0.33 20.58 -8.19
CA VAL A 81 0.13 21.46 -9.27
C VAL A 81 1.25 22.43 -8.82
N GLY A 82 1.30 22.77 -7.53
CA GLY A 82 2.31 23.70 -6.99
C GLY A 82 3.72 23.12 -6.84
N ALA A 83 3.87 21.80 -6.71
CA ALA A 83 5.15 21.14 -6.39
C ALA A 83 5.95 20.67 -7.63
N VAL A 84 5.39 20.78 -8.84
CA VAL A 84 5.90 20.07 -10.04
C VAL A 84 7.10 20.77 -10.69
N ARG A 85 7.31 22.07 -10.48
CA ARG A 85 8.29 22.83 -11.28
C ARG A 85 9.74 22.79 -10.77
N GLU A 86 9.97 22.40 -9.51
CA GLU A 86 11.27 22.57 -8.85
C GLU A 86 12.03 21.25 -8.56
N HIS A 87 11.41 20.08 -8.74
CA HIS A 87 11.93 18.80 -8.21
C HIS A 87 12.39 17.77 -9.26
N ARG A 88 12.72 18.18 -10.48
CA ARG A 88 13.15 17.24 -11.55
C ARG A 88 14.42 16.45 -11.18
N ARG A 89 15.39 17.08 -10.50
CA ARG A 89 16.63 16.42 -10.05
C ARG A 89 16.40 15.47 -8.87
N LEU A 90 15.56 15.87 -7.90
CA LEU A 90 15.16 14.99 -6.79
C LEU A 90 14.36 13.78 -7.26
N ALA A 91 13.49 13.95 -8.26
CA ALA A 91 12.76 12.85 -8.87
C ALA A 91 13.70 11.83 -9.56
N GLN A 92 14.78 12.30 -10.20
CA GLN A 92 15.77 11.41 -10.82
C GLN A 92 16.57 10.60 -9.79
N VAL A 93 17.01 11.25 -8.70
CA VAL A 93 17.69 10.55 -7.60
C VAL A 93 16.73 9.54 -6.95
N GLY A 94 15.47 9.90 -6.76
CA GLY A 94 14.43 8.99 -6.27
C GLY A 94 14.22 7.78 -7.18
N ALA A 95 14.19 7.97 -8.50
CA ALA A 95 14.05 6.89 -9.47
C ALA A 95 15.26 5.94 -9.47
N LEU A 96 16.48 6.48 -9.39
CA LEU A 96 17.71 5.70 -9.26
C LEU A 96 17.74 4.90 -7.96
N ALA A 97 17.36 5.53 -6.84
CA ALA A 97 17.26 4.85 -5.55
C ALA A 97 16.21 3.73 -5.57
N ALA A 98 15.04 3.96 -6.18
CA ALA A 98 14.01 2.94 -6.33
C ALA A 98 14.46 1.79 -7.23
N ALA A 99 15.16 2.06 -8.33
CA ALA A 99 15.72 1.04 -9.21
C ALA A 99 16.79 0.19 -8.50
N ALA A 100 17.70 0.84 -7.76
CA ALA A 100 18.71 0.15 -6.95
C ALA A 100 18.05 -0.72 -5.85
N LEU A 101 17.02 -0.18 -5.18
CA LEU A 101 16.25 -0.93 -4.19
C LEU A 101 15.52 -2.12 -4.82
N PHE A 102 14.94 -1.96 -6.01
CA PHE A 102 14.28 -3.05 -6.72
C PHE A 102 15.27 -4.16 -7.09
N VAL A 103 16.44 -3.80 -7.65
CA VAL A 103 17.47 -4.78 -8.02
C VAL A 103 18.00 -5.53 -6.80
N THR A 104 18.25 -4.82 -5.69
CA THR A 104 18.73 -5.44 -4.45
C THR A 104 17.68 -6.38 -3.85
N LEU A 105 16.40 -5.98 -3.82
CA LEU A 105 15.31 -6.85 -3.35
C LEU A 105 15.09 -8.06 -4.28
N ALA A 106 15.15 -7.87 -5.60
CA ALA A 106 15.04 -8.97 -6.56
C ALA A 106 16.20 -9.97 -6.41
N TYR A 107 17.42 -9.46 -6.22
CA TYR A 107 18.59 -10.29 -5.95
C TYR A 107 18.43 -11.08 -4.64
N ALA A 108 18.00 -10.42 -3.56
CA ALA A 108 17.72 -11.07 -2.29
C ALA A 108 16.59 -12.11 -2.41
N ALA A 109 15.58 -11.88 -3.26
CA ALA A 109 14.50 -12.84 -3.50
C ALA A 109 14.95 -14.08 -4.28
N VAL A 110 15.88 -13.93 -5.24
CA VAL A 110 16.41 -15.06 -6.01
C VAL A 110 17.44 -15.88 -5.21
N ARG A 111 18.27 -15.19 -4.41
CA ARG A 111 19.40 -15.81 -3.70
C ARG A 111 19.09 -16.13 -2.23
N GLY A 112 18.03 -15.58 -1.69
CA GLY A 112 17.64 -15.75 -0.29
C GLY A 112 17.16 -17.16 -0.01
N ASP A 113 17.69 -17.75 1.06
CA ASP A 113 17.18 -19.00 1.60
C ASP A 113 16.06 -18.66 2.59
N PHE A 114 14.81 -18.81 2.15
CA PHE A 114 13.65 -18.47 2.95
C PHE A 114 13.18 -19.69 3.74
N VAL A 115 13.18 -19.57 5.06
CA VAL A 115 12.58 -20.59 5.94
C VAL A 115 11.08 -20.69 5.64
N ARG A 116 10.67 -21.82 5.07
CA ARG A 116 9.26 -22.10 4.77
C ARG A 116 8.62 -22.73 6.00
N GLY A 117 7.83 -21.95 6.72
CA GLY A 117 6.97 -22.46 7.78
C GLY A 117 5.64 -22.94 7.21
N THR A 118 5.22 -24.15 7.57
CA THR A 118 3.84 -24.60 7.39
C THR A 118 3.00 -24.01 8.50
N TYR A 119 2.06 -23.13 8.16
CA TYR A 119 1.13 -22.52 9.11
C TYR A 119 -0.21 -23.28 9.08
N PRO A 120 -0.59 -24.02 10.13
CA PRO A 120 -1.85 -24.75 10.20
C PRO A 120 -3.03 -23.85 10.63
N GLY A 121 -3.12 -22.64 10.10
CA GLY A 121 -4.20 -21.70 10.44
C GLY A 121 -5.30 -21.65 9.39
N GLY A 122 -6.54 -21.48 9.85
CA GLY A 122 -7.72 -21.35 9.00
C GLY A 122 -7.78 -20.03 8.20
N TRP A 123 -8.79 -19.90 7.33
CA TRP A 123 -8.94 -18.81 6.34
C TRP A 123 -9.01 -17.38 6.91
N PHE A 124 -9.27 -17.19 8.21
CA PHE A 124 -9.37 -15.87 8.85
C PHE A 124 -8.50 -15.79 10.11
N GLY A 125 -7.33 -15.13 9.97
CA GLY A 125 -6.34 -15.00 11.05
C GLY A 125 -6.59 -13.87 12.06
N ALA A 126 -7.77 -13.24 12.09
CA ALA A 126 -8.02 -12.01 12.87
C ALA A 126 -7.82 -12.18 14.39
N ALA A 127 -8.34 -13.27 14.97
CA ALA A 127 -8.24 -13.53 16.41
C ALA A 127 -6.79 -13.86 16.84
N PHE A 128 -6.05 -14.55 15.98
CA PHE A 128 -4.63 -14.82 16.21
C PHE A 128 -3.80 -13.53 16.12
N LEU A 129 -4.06 -12.72 15.11
CA LEU A 129 -3.40 -11.42 14.93
C LEU A 129 -3.64 -10.51 16.14
N GLY A 130 -4.89 -10.42 16.61
CA GLY A 130 -5.25 -9.65 17.79
C GLY A 130 -4.49 -10.13 19.03
N ARG A 131 -4.44 -11.45 19.27
CA ARG A 131 -3.64 -12.00 20.38
C ARG A 131 -2.18 -11.59 20.26
N LEU A 132 -1.58 -11.74 19.09
CA LEU A 132 -0.17 -11.40 18.86
C LEU A 132 0.12 -9.92 19.13
N LEU A 133 -0.73 -9.02 18.60
CA LEU A 133 -0.59 -7.57 18.77
C LEU A 133 -0.72 -7.14 20.24
N PHE A 134 -1.62 -7.77 21.00
CA PHE A 134 -1.83 -7.39 22.41
C PHE A 134 -0.89 -8.10 23.38
N THR A 135 -0.42 -9.31 23.09
CA THR A 135 0.47 -10.06 24.01
C THR A 135 1.95 -9.87 23.72
N ARG A 136 2.33 -9.65 22.46
CA ARG A 136 3.75 -9.55 22.05
C ARG A 136 4.13 -8.12 21.66
N ASP A 137 3.25 -7.40 20.96
CA ASP A 137 3.59 -6.14 20.30
C ASP A 137 2.76 -4.93 20.81
N ALA A 138 2.48 -4.89 22.12
CA ALA A 138 1.66 -3.85 22.72
C ALA A 138 2.25 -2.42 22.52
N VAL A 139 3.59 -2.29 22.56
CA VAL A 139 4.28 -1.01 22.32
C VAL A 139 4.10 -0.53 20.89
N ALA A 140 4.06 -1.44 19.91
CA ALA A 140 3.81 -1.09 18.52
C ALA A 140 2.39 -0.54 18.35
N MET A 141 1.39 -1.12 19.03
CA MET A 141 0.01 -0.61 19.02
C MET A 141 -0.09 0.78 19.63
N GLN A 142 0.65 1.07 20.70
CA GLN A 142 0.73 2.41 21.27
C GLN A 142 1.37 3.41 20.30
N ALA A 143 2.47 3.03 19.64
CA ALA A 143 3.12 3.89 18.64
C ALA A 143 2.18 4.23 17.47
N VAL A 144 1.39 3.26 16.98
CA VAL A 144 0.38 3.49 15.95
C VAL A 144 -0.70 4.45 16.44
N ALA A 145 -1.17 4.32 17.68
CA ALA A 145 -2.13 5.24 18.27
C ALA A 145 -1.59 6.67 18.36
N PHE A 146 -0.33 6.85 18.77
CA PHE A 146 0.32 8.17 18.76
C PHE A 146 0.48 8.73 17.35
N ALA A 147 0.87 7.91 16.37
CA ALA A 147 0.97 8.34 14.98
C ALA A 147 -0.39 8.82 14.43
N LEU A 148 -1.48 8.14 14.76
CA LEU A 148 -2.84 8.55 14.39
C LEU A 148 -3.22 9.88 15.05
N LEU A 149 -2.91 10.06 16.34
CA LEU A 149 -3.16 11.32 17.05
C LEU A 149 -2.36 12.49 16.45
N ILE A 150 -1.08 12.27 16.13
CA ILE A 150 -0.24 13.27 15.48
C ILE A 150 -0.80 13.63 14.09
N GLY A 151 -1.25 12.63 13.32
CA GLY A 151 -1.90 12.85 12.03
C GLY A 151 -3.18 13.69 12.16
N LEU A 152 -4.08 13.33 13.08
CA LEU A 152 -5.34 14.03 13.31
C LEU A 152 -5.14 15.47 13.80
N THR A 153 -4.21 15.68 14.73
CA THR A 153 -3.87 17.02 15.22
C THR A 153 -3.26 17.88 14.12
N GLY A 154 -2.37 17.32 13.29
CA GLY A 154 -1.82 18.03 12.13
C GLY A 154 -2.91 18.47 11.13
N VAL A 155 -3.89 17.61 10.87
CA VAL A 155 -5.06 17.95 10.02
C VAL A 155 -5.91 19.05 10.68
N ALA A 156 -6.18 18.95 11.98
CA ALA A 156 -6.96 19.93 12.72
C ALA A 156 -6.31 21.33 12.74
N VAL A 157 -4.99 21.39 12.99
CA VAL A 157 -4.22 22.65 12.96
C VAL A 157 -4.25 23.27 11.55
N ARG A 158 -4.04 22.46 10.50
CA ARG A 158 -4.11 22.94 9.11
C ARG A 158 -5.50 23.45 8.72
N ALA A 159 -6.56 22.86 9.28
CA ALA A 159 -7.94 23.31 9.04
C ALA A 159 -8.24 24.65 9.76
N GLN A 160 -7.55 24.96 10.86
CA GLN A 160 -7.72 26.20 11.62
C GLN A 160 -6.90 27.38 11.08
N GLY A 161 -5.68 27.14 10.57
CA GLY A 161 -4.82 28.20 10.00
C GLY A 161 -5.25 28.73 8.62
N GLY A 162 -6.40 28.29 8.10
CA GLY A 162 -7.00 28.78 6.86
C GLY A 162 -8.24 29.67 7.07
N ARG A 163 -8.46 30.15 8.30
CA ARG A 163 -9.40 31.22 8.65
C ARG A 163 -8.62 32.49 8.96
#